data_AF-A0AA92W9A1-F1
#
_entry.id   AF-A0AA92W9A1-F1
#
_cell.length_a   1.000
_cell.length_b   1.000
_cell.length_c   1.000
_cell.angle_alpha   90.00
_cell.angle_beta   90.00
_cell.angle_gamma   90.00
#
_symmetry.space_group_name_H-M   'P 1'
#
loop_
_entity.id
_entity.type
_entity.pdbx_description
1 polymer ?
#
loop_
_entity_poly.entity_id
_entity_poly.type
_entity_poly.pdbx_seq_one_letter_code
_entity_poly.pdbx_strand_id
1 'polypeptide(L)'
;MKKNIFTLIGTIAVLFTGCENNTAEDLMSNSTSKSNDIIQLEIQSANDYNIYKTWNNSNSKLPQTRASVTPYTLTGYTSYTTSKAKKVAITKELAKKLGIYQQIYLMDFYTVNYSKTIDGLGTNFFFSPAESPNCGLNPTNSSERGYSSNQSGNTITFVTKIYHIISDLSGIKYDLWYPCKPEEVVWCYNLINL
;
A
#
# COMPACT_ATOMS: atom_id res chain seq x y z
N MET A 1 -88.35 -21.17 7.34
CA MET A 1 -86.92 -21.51 7.53
C MET A 1 -86.65 -21.58 9.04
N LYS A 2 -85.89 -22.59 9.47
CA LYS A 2 -85.83 -23.13 10.84
C LYS A 2 -84.52 -22.77 11.56
N LYS A 3 -84.66 -22.54 12.87
CA LYS A 3 -83.75 -22.82 14.02
C LYS A 3 -82.63 -21.82 14.38
N ASN A 4 -82.78 -21.30 15.60
CA ASN A 4 -81.76 -20.76 16.49
C ASN A 4 -80.81 -21.88 16.98
N ILE A 5 -79.51 -21.59 17.12
CA ILE A 5 -78.56 -22.34 17.96
C ILE A 5 -77.66 -21.35 18.71
N PHE A 6 -77.69 -21.47 20.04
CA PHE A 6 -76.75 -20.98 21.04
C PHE A 6 -75.54 -21.93 21.13
N THR A 7 -74.33 -21.42 21.42
CA THR A 7 -73.20 -22.03 22.20
C THR A 7 -71.93 -21.23 21.87
N LEU A 8 -70.86 -21.13 22.67
CA LEU A 8 -70.53 -21.22 24.10
C LEU A 8 -69.02 -20.88 24.14
N ILE A 9 -68.59 -20.27 25.23
CA ILE A 9 -67.21 -19.94 25.64
C ILE A 9 -66.20 -21.08 25.40
N GLY A 10 -64.96 -20.72 25.02
CA GLY A 10 -63.83 -21.63 24.93
C GLY A 10 -62.48 -20.91 24.98
N THR A 11 -62.08 -20.44 26.16
CA THR A 11 -60.70 -20.11 26.50
C THR A 11 -59.81 -21.34 26.36
N ILE A 12 -58.77 -21.27 25.52
CA ILE A 12 -57.66 -22.23 25.52
C ILE A 12 -56.43 -21.50 26.05
N ALA A 13 -56.09 -21.81 27.30
CA ALA A 13 -54.77 -21.61 27.87
C ALA A 13 -54.10 -22.99 27.90
N VAL A 14 -52.98 -23.16 27.19
CA VAL A 14 -52.05 -24.30 27.37
C VAL A 14 -50.64 -23.77 27.11
N LEU A 15 -49.96 -23.35 28.18
CA LEU A 15 -48.91 -24.05 28.94
C LEU A 15 -47.50 -23.84 28.37
N PHE A 16 -46.70 -23.17 29.20
CA PHE A 16 -45.25 -23.13 29.13
C PHE A 16 -44.70 -24.55 29.22
N THR A 17 -43.99 -24.98 28.18
CA THR A 17 -43.03 -26.09 28.27
C THR A 17 -41.66 -25.47 28.51
N GLY A 18 -41.11 -25.69 29.69
CA GLY A 18 -39.74 -25.32 30.03
C GLY A 18 -38.74 -26.08 29.17
N CYS A 19 -37.73 -25.39 28.67
CA CYS A 19 -36.50 -26.03 28.24
C CYS A 19 -35.65 -26.25 29.50
N GLU A 20 -35.52 -27.52 29.88
CA GLU A 20 -34.51 -28.00 30.81
C GLU A 20 -33.13 -27.53 30.36
N ASN A 21 -32.30 -27.15 31.34
CA ASN A 21 -30.87 -26.96 31.18
C ASN A 21 -30.24 -28.31 30.86
N ASN A 22 -29.97 -28.58 29.58
CA ASN A 22 -28.95 -29.51 29.16
C ASN A 22 -27.85 -28.69 28.47
N THR A 23 -26.69 -28.71 29.10
CA THR A 23 -25.38 -28.17 28.68
C THR A 23 -25.22 -28.06 27.16
N ALA A 24 -25.40 -26.86 26.63
CA ALA A 24 -24.85 -26.45 25.35
C ALA A 24 -23.51 -25.75 25.58
N GLU A 25 -22.57 -26.48 26.19
CA GLU A 25 -21.14 -26.22 25.98
C GLU A 25 -20.79 -26.62 24.55
N ASP A 26 -21.27 -25.86 23.55
CA ASP A 26 -20.74 -25.98 22.18
C ASP A 26 -21.04 -24.75 21.28
N LEU A 27 -21.16 -23.56 21.89
CA LEU A 27 -21.10 -22.28 21.17
C LEU A 27 -19.78 -21.54 21.44
N MET A 28 -18.71 -22.31 21.63
CA MET A 28 -17.34 -21.89 21.34
C MET A 28 -16.77 -22.72 20.18
N SER A 29 -17.59 -22.96 19.14
CA SER A 29 -17.07 -23.28 17.81
C SER A 29 -16.46 -22.01 17.21
N ASN A 30 -15.24 -21.72 17.67
CA ASN A 30 -14.11 -21.33 16.84
C ASN A 30 -14.50 -20.61 15.54
N SER A 31 -15.07 -19.41 15.64
CA SER A 31 -15.15 -18.49 14.50
C SER A 31 -13.80 -17.79 14.37
N THR A 32 -12.74 -18.57 14.16
CA THR A 32 -11.57 -18.12 13.43
C THR A 32 -11.99 -17.95 11.97
N SER A 33 -12.84 -16.94 11.71
CA SER A 33 -12.94 -16.37 10.37
C SER A 33 -11.53 -15.94 9.99
N LYS A 34 -10.94 -16.66 9.04
CA LYS A 34 -9.72 -16.28 8.34
C LYS A 34 -9.91 -14.87 7.76
N SER A 35 -9.58 -13.84 8.53
CA SER A 35 -9.44 -12.48 8.00
C SER A 35 -8.08 -12.38 7.32
N ASN A 36 -7.92 -13.09 6.19
CA ASN A 36 -6.75 -13.00 5.33
C ASN A 36 -6.89 -11.85 4.29
N ASP A 37 -8.02 -11.14 4.30
CA ASP A 37 -8.38 -10.16 3.27
C ASP A 37 -7.86 -8.74 3.54
N ILE A 38 -7.53 -8.41 4.80
CA ILE A 38 -7.07 -7.07 5.19
C ILE A 38 -5.55 -7.08 5.33
N ILE A 39 -4.89 -6.25 4.54
CA ILE A 39 -3.44 -6.08 4.57
C ILE A 39 -3.07 -4.94 5.52
N GLN A 40 -2.06 -5.18 6.34
CA GLN A 40 -1.37 -4.12 7.09
C GLN A 40 -0.26 -3.52 6.22
N LEU A 41 -0.14 -2.19 6.25
CA LEU A 41 0.83 -1.45 5.44
C LEU A 41 2.29 -1.87 5.72
N GLU A 42 2.57 -2.27 6.96
CA GLU A 42 3.88 -2.75 7.42
C GLU A 42 4.29 -4.05 6.71
N ILE A 43 3.35 -4.98 6.49
CA ILE A 43 3.61 -6.24 5.78
C ILE A 43 3.99 -5.96 4.32
N GLN A 44 3.26 -5.04 3.66
CA GLN A 44 3.58 -4.62 2.30
C GLN A 44 4.98 -3.99 2.23
N SER A 45 5.31 -3.13 3.20
CA SER A 45 6.62 -2.47 3.29
C SER A 45 7.76 -3.47 3.55
N ALA A 46 7.55 -4.50 4.36
CA ALA A 46 8.54 -5.53 4.63
C ALA A 46 8.83 -6.40 3.38
N ASN A 47 7.81 -6.70 2.59
CA ASN A 47 8.00 -7.40 1.32
C ASN A 47 8.83 -6.56 0.33
N ASP A 48 8.50 -5.28 0.21
CA ASP A 48 9.25 -4.36 -0.65
C ASP A 48 10.72 -4.27 -0.18
N TYR A 49 10.96 -4.09 1.12
CA TYR A 49 12.31 -4.08 1.67
C TYR A 49 13.12 -5.31 1.27
N ASN A 50 12.55 -6.51 1.39
CA ASN A 50 13.28 -7.75 1.07
C ASN A 50 13.69 -7.85 -0.40
N ILE A 51 12.93 -7.24 -1.31
CA ILE A 51 13.24 -7.22 -2.76
C ILE A 51 14.37 -6.23 -3.05
N TYR A 52 14.34 -5.04 -2.45
CA TYR A 52 15.24 -3.93 -2.82
C TYR A 52 16.37 -3.65 -1.83
N LYS A 53 16.51 -4.42 -0.73
CA LYS A 53 17.54 -4.19 0.29
C LYS A 53 18.99 -4.21 -0.21
N THR A 54 19.25 -4.85 -1.34
CA THR A 54 20.60 -4.90 -1.96
C THR A 54 20.83 -3.79 -3.00
N TRP A 55 19.81 -2.97 -3.28
CA TRP A 55 19.88 -1.89 -4.24
C TRP A 55 20.41 -0.62 -3.58
N ASN A 56 20.99 0.27 -4.38
CA ASN A 56 21.46 1.57 -3.90
C ASN A 56 20.27 2.47 -3.55
N ASN A 57 20.41 3.33 -2.55
CA ASN A 57 19.32 4.17 -2.06
C ASN A 57 19.54 5.65 -2.41
N SER A 58 18.48 6.39 -2.72
CA SER A 58 18.53 7.84 -2.95
C SER A 58 19.08 8.63 -1.76
N ASN A 59 18.93 8.10 -0.55
CA ASN A 59 19.39 8.76 0.68
C ASN A 59 20.88 8.46 0.97
N SER A 60 21.57 7.77 0.06
CA SER A 60 23.00 7.54 0.16
C SER A 60 23.78 8.85 -0.01
N LYS A 61 24.70 9.11 0.91
CA LYS A 61 25.59 10.27 0.82
C LYS A 61 26.51 10.13 -0.40
N LEU A 62 26.71 11.25 -1.09
CA LEU A 62 27.73 11.34 -2.12
C LEU A 62 29.10 10.94 -1.55
N PRO A 63 29.88 10.10 -2.25
CA PRO A 63 31.26 9.83 -1.85
C PRO A 63 32.08 11.12 -1.91
N GLN A 64 32.93 11.34 -0.91
CA GLN A 64 33.89 12.45 -0.95
C GLN A 64 34.89 12.18 -2.09
N THR A 65 34.88 13.05 -3.10
CA THR A 65 35.75 12.94 -4.27
C THR A 65 36.23 14.31 -4.73
N ARG A 66 37.39 14.35 -5.39
CA ARG A 66 37.89 15.53 -6.12
C ARG A 66 37.42 15.58 -7.57
N ALA A 67 36.77 14.51 -8.03
CA ALA A 67 36.21 14.36 -9.36
C ALA A 67 35.04 15.34 -9.60
N SER A 68 34.77 15.65 -10.86
CA SER A 68 33.64 16.51 -11.21
C SER A 68 32.33 15.77 -11.00
N VAL A 69 31.39 16.38 -10.29
CA VAL A 69 30.06 15.83 -10.02
C VAL A 69 29.01 16.66 -10.76
N THR A 70 28.23 16.01 -11.62
CA THR A 70 27.15 16.65 -12.39
C THR A 70 25.80 16.09 -11.94
N PRO A 71 24.89 16.92 -11.41
CA PRO A 71 23.55 16.50 -11.02
C PRO A 71 22.61 16.41 -12.22
N TYR A 72 21.67 15.47 -12.16
CA TYR A 72 20.64 15.24 -13.15
C TYR A 72 19.28 15.03 -12.49
N THR A 73 18.22 15.40 -13.21
CA THR A 73 16.83 15.24 -12.79
C THR A 73 16.02 14.62 -13.92
N LEU A 74 15.23 13.61 -13.59
CA LEU A 74 14.26 12.98 -14.48
C LEU A 74 12.87 13.13 -13.88
N THR A 75 11.83 13.12 -14.71
CA THR A 75 10.43 13.22 -14.26
C THR A 75 9.58 12.14 -14.94
N GLY A 76 8.59 11.64 -14.22
CA GLY A 76 7.63 10.64 -14.69
C GLY A 76 8.15 9.22 -14.51
N TYR A 77 7.75 8.32 -15.41
CA TYR A 77 8.07 6.90 -15.34
C TYR A 77 8.28 6.30 -16.73
N THR A 78 9.01 5.20 -16.81
CA THR A 78 9.07 4.38 -18.03
C THR A 78 8.09 3.21 -17.98
N SER A 79 7.83 2.68 -16.78
CA SER A 79 6.79 1.67 -16.55
C SER A 79 6.33 1.68 -15.10
N TYR A 80 5.17 1.09 -14.83
CA TYR A 80 4.75 0.78 -13.47
C TYR A 80 4.02 -0.57 -13.43
N THR A 81 3.98 -1.17 -12.25
CA THR A 81 3.09 -2.30 -11.94
C THR A 81 2.22 -1.95 -10.75
N THR A 82 1.07 -2.59 -10.63
CA THR A 82 0.17 -2.39 -9.49
C THR A 82 -0.13 -3.70 -8.78
N SER A 83 -0.40 -3.60 -7.49
CA SER A 83 -0.79 -4.73 -6.65
C SER A 83 -2.23 -5.19 -6.89
N LYS A 84 -3.01 -4.40 -7.65
CA LYS A 84 -4.47 -4.40 -7.71
C LYS A 84 -5.09 -3.99 -6.38
N ALA A 85 -6.36 -3.57 -6.43
CA ALA A 85 -7.08 -3.08 -5.27
C ALA A 85 -7.12 -4.13 -4.13
N LYS A 86 -6.71 -3.71 -2.94
CA LYS A 86 -6.62 -4.49 -1.71
C LYS A 86 -7.32 -3.75 -0.57
N LYS A 87 -7.91 -4.48 0.38
CA LYS A 87 -8.40 -3.88 1.63
C LYS A 87 -7.20 -3.64 2.53
N VAL A 88 -6.98 -2.40 2.94
CA VAL A 88 -5.81 -1.99 3.70
C VAL A 88 -6.24 -1.19 4.92
N ALA A 89 -5.79 -1.60 6.10
CA ALA A 89 -5.90 -0.79 7.30
C ALA A 89 -4.78 0.25 7.29
N ILE A 90 -5.12 1.54 7.14
CA ILE A 90 -4.10 2.59 7.09
C ILE A 90 -3.64 3.00 8.49
N THR A 91 -2.38 3.44 8.59
CA THR A 91 -1.84 3.97 9.83
C THR A 91 -2.44 5.34 10.15
N LYS A 92 -2.44 5.72 11.43
CA LYS A 92 -2.84 7.07 11.87
C LYS A 92 -2.01 8.17 11.21
N GLU A 93 -0.73 7.92 10.97
CA GLU A 93 0.16 8.87 10.33
C GLU A 93 -0.23 9.11 8.87
N LEU A 94 -0.47 8.05 8.09
CA LEU A 94 -0.89 8.17 6.70
C LEU A 94 -2.25 8.87 6.59
N ALA A 95 -3.20 8.50 7.46
CA ALA A 95 -4.52 9.13 7.55
C ALA A 95 -4.39 10.65 7.81
N LYS A 96 -3.52 11.04 8.75
CA LYS A 96 -3.23 12.45 9.05
C LYS A 96 -2.60 13.19 7.87
N LYS A 97 -1.63 12.59 7.17
CA LYS A 97 -0.99 13.19 5.99
C LYS A 97 -1.98 13.43 4.84
N LEU A 98 -3.02 12.60 4.74
CA LEU A 98 -4.04 12.68 3.69
C LEU A 98 -5.31 13.44 4.10
N GLY A 99 -5.45 13.82 5.37
CA GLY A 99 -6.65 14.49 5.87
C GLY A 99 -7.90 13.60 5.87
N ILE A 100 -7.73 12.29 6.06
CA ILE A 100 -8.83 11.30 6.08
C ILE A 100 -8.89 10.55 7.42
N TYR A 101 -9.99 9.85 7.69
CA TYR A 101 -10.14 9.05 8.91
C TYR A 101 -9.25 7.80 8.89
N GLN A 102 -8.75 7.40 10.05
CA GLN A 102 -8.06 6.13 10.21
C GLN A 102 -9.07 4.98 10.20
N GLN A 103 -9.12 4.24 9.09
CA GLN A 103 -10.02 3.11 8.89
C GLN A 103 -9.46 2.18 7.80
N ILE A 104 -10.28 1.25 7.30
CA ILE A 104 -9.93 0.37 6.19
C ILE A 104 -10.37 1.01 4.87
N TYR A 105 -9.47 1.02 3.90
CA TYR A 105 -9.72 1.51 2.54
C TYR A 105 -9.44 0.43 1.50
N LEU A 106 -10.04 0.56 0.32
CA LEU A 106 -9.55 -0.08 -0.88
C LEU A 106 -8.42 0.75 -1.46
N MET A 107 -7.24 0.16 -1.53
CA MET A 107 -6.02 0.83 -1.99
C MET A 107 -5.29 -0.02 -3.04
N ASP A 108 -4.56 0.64 -3.94
CA ASP A 108 -3.60 -0.01 -4.82
C ASP A 108 -2.18 0.51 -4.52
N PHE A 109 -1.22 -0.41 -4.55
CA PHE A 109 0.20 -0.14 -4.39
C PHE A 109 0.88 -0.17 -5.76
N TYR A 110 1.41 0.98 -6.15
CA TYR A 110 2.14 1.15 -7.39
C TYR A 110 3.63 0.95 -7.14
N THR A 111 4.25 0.13 -7.98
CA THR A 111 5.71 0.06 -8.13
C THR A 111 6.06 0.80 -9.41
N VAL A 112 6.58 2.00 -9.26
CA VAL A 112 6.90 2.89 -10.39
C VAL A 112 8.38 2.73 -10.71
N ASN A 113 8.70 2.54 -11.99
CA ASN A 113 10.04 2.32 -12.47
C ASN A 113 10.43 3.39 -13.50
N TYR A 114 11.70 3.77 -13.47
CA TYR A 114 12.32 4.55 -14.54
C TYR A 114 13.57 3.80 -15.01
N SER A 115 13.78 3.69 -16.32
CA SER A 115 15.00 3.12 -16.89
C SER A 115 15.70 4.16 -17.75
N LYS A 116 17.00 4.36 -17.51
CA LYS A 116 17.83 5.30 -18.28
C LYS A 116 19.14 4.63 -18.69
N THR A 117 19.39 4.56 -19.98
CA THR A 117 20.70 4.22 -20.53
C THR A 117 21.56 5.48 -20.62
N ILE A 118 22.80 5.38 -20.15
CA ILE A 118 23.78 6.45 -20.10
C ILE A 118 25.04 5.95 -20.82
N ASP A 119 25.36 6.57 -21.95
CA ASP A 119 26.54 6.22 -22.73
C ASP A 119 27.82 6.53 -21.96
N GLY A 120 28.77 5.59 -21.96
CA GLY A 120 30.01 5.72 -21.21
C GLY A 120 29.87 5.52 -19.69
N LEU A 121 28.72 5.04 -19.21
CA LEU A 121 28.56 4.67 -17.81
C LEU A 121 29.44 3.46 -17.45
N GLY A 122 30.17 3.55 -16.34
CA GLY A 122 31.15 2.55 -15.91
C GLY A 122 32.53 2.68 -16.56
N THR A 123 32.67 3.52 -17.61
CA THR A 123 33.97 3.81 -18.25
C THR A 123 34.39 5.27 -18.06
N ASN A 124 33.52 6.20 -18.44
CA ASN A 124 33.76 7.65 -18.38
C ASN A 124 33.04 8.29 -17.19
N PHE A 125 31.92 7.71 -16.77
CA PHE A 125 31.08 8.23 -15.70
C PHE A 125 30.74 7.14 -14.69
N PHE A 126 30.65 7.52 -13.42
CA PHE A 126 30.10 6.67 -12.37
C PHE A 126 28.75 7.21 -11.90
N PHE A 127 27.77 6.33 -11.80
CA PHE A 127 26.47 6.67 -11.25
C PHE A 127 26.53 6.77 -9.72
N SER A 128 25.91 7.80 -9.17
CA SER A 128 25.68 7.93 -7.74
C SER A 128 24.24 8.38 -7.48
N PRO A 129 23.47 7.66 -6.64
CA PRO A 129 22.14 8.12 -6.24
C PRO A 129 22.21 9.50 -5.57
N ALA A 130 21.11 10.25 -5.63
CA ALA A 130 20.98 11.52 -4.93
C ALA A 130 19.62 11.63 -4.24
N GLU A 131 19.55 12.51 -3.23
CA GLU A 131 18.29 12.80 -2.56
C GLU A 131 17.25 13.29 -3.56
N SER A 132 16.06 12.68 -3.51
CA SER A 132 14.98 12.98 -4.43
C SER A 132 13.69 13.26 -3.63
N PRO A 133 13.56 14.48 -3.06
CA PRO A 133 12.47 14.81 -2.12
C PRO A 133 11.08 14.76 -2.78
N ASN A 134 11.01 14.92 -4.10
CA ASN A 134 9.79 14.86 -4.90
C ASN A 134 9.59 13.49 -5.59
N CYS A 135 10.27 12.44 -5.12
CA CYS A 135 10.07 11.07 -5.62
C CYS A 135 8.85 10.38 -4.97
N GLY A 136 8.63 9.09 -5.18
CA GLY A 136 7.68 8.32 -4.38
C GLY A 136 8.22 7.96 -2.99
N LEU A 137 7.68 6.89 -2.40
CA LEU A 137 8.17 6.31 -1.15
C LEU A 137 9.34 5.37 -1.41
N ASN A 138 10.33 5.46 -0.55
CA ASN A 138 11.52 4.65 -0.64
C ASN A 138 11.17 3.16 -0.42
N PRO A 139 11.49 2.25 -1.37
CA PRO A 139 11.11 0.84 -1.24
C PRO A 139 11.75 0.12 -0.04
N THR A 140 12.87 0.63 0.49
CA THR A 140 13.51 0.07 1.68
C THR A 140 13.16 0.82 2.97
N ASN A 141 12.44 1.94 2.89
CA ASN A 141 11.92 2.68 4.04
C ASN A 141 10.69 3.50 3.62
N SER A 142 9.51 2.90 3.68
CA SER A 142 8.26 3.52 3.20
C SER A 142 7.82 4.77 3.97
N SER A 143 8.48 5.10 5.09
CA SER A 143 8.23 6.34 5.83
C SER A 143 8.89 7.57 5.19
N GLU A 144 9.87 7.35 4.32
CA GLU A 144 10.67 8.40 3.68
C GLU A 144 10.39 8.52 2.17
N ARG A 145 10.58 9.73 1.64
CA ARG A 145 10.61 9.95 0.18
C ARG A 145 11.92 9.39 -0.38
N GLY A 146 11.88 8.86 -1.60
CA GLY A 146 13.08 8.40 -2.28
C GLY A 146 12.86 7.23 -3.23
N TYR A 147 13.98 6.65 -3.65
CA TYR A 147 13.99 5.51 -4.57
C TYR A 147 15.13 4.53 -4.26
N SER A 148 14.99 3.32 -4.78
CA SER A 148 16.07 2.34 -4.90
C SER A 148 16.54 2.28 -6.35
N SER A 149 17.84 2.05 -6.58
CA SER A 149 18.41 1.97 -7.92
C SER A 149 19.41 0.84 -8.07
N ASN A 150 19.47 0.28 -9.27
CA ASN A 150 20.43 -0.75 -9.64
C ASN A 150 20.98 -0.49 -11.04
N GLN A 151 22.25 -0.83 -11.24
CA GLN A 151 22.94 -0.69 -12.51
C GLN A 151 23.10 -2.05 -13.17
N SER A 152 22.77 -2.13 -14.46
CA SER A 152 23.09 -3.29 -15.31
C SER A 152 23.72 -2.78 -16.61
N GLY A 153 25.03 -2.98 -16.75
CA GLY A 153 25.82 -2.38 -17.82
C GLY A 153 25.70 -0.85 -17.81
N ASN A 154 25.23 -0.28 -18.93
CA ASN A 154 25.07 1.16 -19.12
C ASN A 154 23.68 1.67 -18.69
N THR A 155 22.81 0.79 -18.19
CA THR A 155 21.44 1.14 -17.83
C THR A 155 21.28 1.21 -16.32
N ILE A 156 20.69 2.30 -15.84
CA ILE A 156 20.22 2.43 -14.47
C ILE A 156 18.71 2.22 -14.45
N THR A 157 18.27 1.35 -13.54
CA THR A 157 16.86 1.18 -13.20
C THR A 157 16.62 1.82 -11.83
N PHE A 158 15.61 2.67 -11.77
CA PHE A 158 15.12 3.32 -10.55
C PHE A 158 13.76 2.75 -10.18
N VAL A 159 13.48 2.61 -8.88
CA VAL A 159 12.22 2.08 -8.36
C VAL A 159 11.75 2.90 -7.16
N THR A 160 10.47 3.27 -7.15
CA THR A 160 9.80 3.90 -6.01
C THR A 160 8.40 3.33 -5.81
N LYS A 161 7.78 3.59 -4.65
CA LYS A 161 6.44 3.11 -4.30
C LYS A 161 5.46 4.27 -4.17
N ILE A 162 4.22 4.05 -4.62
CA ILE A 162 3.13 5.03 -4.51
C ILE A 162 1.87 4.30 -4.03
N TYR A 163 1.08 4.97 -3.20
CA TYR A 163 -0.20 4.48 -2.71
C TYR A 163 -1.32 5.25 -3.40
N HIS A 164 -2.34 4.52 -3.85
CA HIS A 164 -3.57 5.07 -4.40
C HIS A 164 -4.75 4.62 -3.54
N ILE A 165 -5.43 5.58 -2.90
CA ILE A 165 -6.64 5.33 -2.11
C ILE A 165 -7.84 5.50 -3.04
N ILE A 166 -8.52 4.39 -3.32
CA ILE A 166 -9.60 4.31 -4.29
C ILE A 166 -10.94 4.65 -3.64
N SER A 167 -11.29 3.92 -2.58
CA SER A 167 -12.55 4.09 -1.85
C SER A 167 -12.45 3.61 -0.41
N ASP A 168 -13.42 4.00 0.43
CA ASP A 168 -13.64 3.28 1.69
C ASP A 168 -14.58 2.07 1.50
N LEU A 169 -14.86 1.35 2.60
CA LEU A 169 -15.74 0.17 2.59
C LEU A 169 -17.23 0.51 2.45
N SER A 170 -17.63 1.77 2.63
CA SER A 170 -19.00 2.23 2.39
C SER A 170 -19.26 2.58 0.91
N GLY A 171 -18.18 2.66 0.11
CA GLY A 171 -18.24 2.93 -1.32
C GLY A 171 -17.92 4.38 -1.72
N ILE A 172 -17.63 5.27 -0.75
CA ILE A 172 -17.22 6.64 -1.02
C ILE A 172 -15.88 6.62 -1.76
N LYS A 173 -15.79 7.35 -2.88
CA LYS A 173 -14.60 7.44 -3.74
C LYS A 173 -13.70 8.58 -3.30
N TYR A 174 -12.39 8.34 -3.28
CA TYR A 174 -11.40 9.33 -2.82
C TYR A 174 -10.45 9.78 -3.95
N ASP A 175 -9.94 8.85 -4.77
CA ASP A 175 -8.88 9.12 -5.77
C ASP A 175 -7.70 9.93 -5.20
N LEU A 176 -7.24 9.53 -4.02
CA LEU A 176 -6.13 10.19 -3.34
C LEU A 176 -4.83 9.44 -3.63
N TRP A 177 -3.79 10.19 -4.00
CA TRP A 177 -2.48 9.66 -4.31
C TRP A 177 -1.49 10.08 -3.23
N TYR A 178 -0.66 9.14 -2.80
CA TYR A 178 0.39 9.42 -1.83
C TYR A 178 1.71 8.78 -2.26
N PRO A 179 2.82 9.54 -2.31
CA PRO A 179 2.92 10.96 -1.97
C PRO A 179 2.70 11.89 -3.18
N CYS A 180 2.60 11.34 -4.39
CA CYS A 180 2.36 12.02 -5.66
C CYS A 180 1.80 10.99 -6.65
N LYS A 181 1.38 11.42 -7.85
CA LYS A 181 1.00 10.50 -8.93
C LYS A 181 2.23 9.96 -9.66
N PRO A 182 2.15 8.80 -10.35
CA PRO A 182 3.28 8.23 -11.10
C PRO A 182 3.94 9.21 -12.09
N GLU A 183 3.15 10.03 -12.79
CA GLU A 183 3.62 11.02 -13.75
C GLU A 183 4.36 12.21 -13.12
N GLU A 184 4.20 12.43 -11.81
CA GLU A 184 4.80 13.55 -11.06
C GLU A 184 6.11 13.14 -10.36
N VAL A 185 6.49 11.86 -10.42
CA VAL A 185 7.68 11.36 -9.74
C VAL A 185 8.92 12.03 -10.29
N VAL A 186 9.76 12.57 -9.39
CA VAL A 186 11.07 13.12 -9.72
C VAL A 186 12.19 12.18 -9.27
N TRP A 187 13.20 11.98 -10.12
CA TRP A 187 14.38 11.16 -9.85
C TRP A 187 15.64 12.03 -9.98
N CYS A 188 16.31 12.29 -8.86
CA CYS A 188 17.58 13.00 -8.83
C CYS A 188 18.74 12.03 -8.73
N TYR A 189 19.78 12.19 -9.54
CA TYR A 189 21.01 11.40 -9.45
C TYR A 189 22.22 12.23 -9.87
N ASN A 190 23.42 11.72 -9.61
CA ASN A 190 24.68 12.34 -10.01
C ASN A 190 25.47 11.43 -10.95
N LEU A 191 26.20 12.05 -11.87
CA LEU A 191 27.30 11.42 -12.60
C LEU A 191 28.62 12.01 -12.16
N ILE A 192 29.56 11.13 -11.82
CA ILE A 192 30.90 11.49 -11.39
C ILE A 192 31.85 11.22 -12.57
N ASN A 193 32.51 12.26 -13.07
CA ASN A 193 33.51 12.17 -14.14
C ASN A 193 34.91 12.25 -13.51
N LEU A 194 35.74 11.23 -13.76
CA LEU A 194 37.11 11.13 -13.22
C LEU A 194 38.10 12.03 -13.98
#